data_AF-A0A538CCL3-F1
#
_entry.id   AF-A0A538CCL3-F1
#
_cell.length_a   1.000
_cell.length_b   1.000
_cell.length_c   1.000
_cell.angle_alpha   90.00
_cell.angle_beta   90.00
_cell.angle_gamma   90.00
#
_symmetry.space_group_name_H-M   'P 1'
#
loop_
_entity.id
_entity.type
_entity.pdbx_description
1 polymer ?
#
loop_
_entity_poly.entity_id
_entity_poly.type
_entity_poly.pdbx_seq_one_letter_code
_entity_poly.pdbx_strand_id
1 'polypeptide(L)'
;MVETGHTEEGLEQADRALALAREIGDAWTVAEILNDAALGNDRTNPKRGLQLLQESLALRRSLGDHVNVADSLNNLGYVQAVIGEYDVAEPLLEEGLQIARQTGDLRHIALIIGNLGNVSLFRGEGEVAKGRYQESLRVSRRIGDTRVPLEALRGVAAIAASDGDIDTAAALSAAVDALLISFGGTRSSAEVVMEKRFFEPLRRSVGEAKWNQLSSRGTGLTFEQTLAWALGEESPRRTVTDQPAPLPSSA
;
A
#
# COMPACT_ATOMS: atom_id res chain seq x y z
N MET A 1 14.13 -17.22 7.29
CA MET A 1 14.35 -18.47 6.54
C MET A 1 13.06 -19.25 6.30
N VAL A 2 12.00 -19.08 7.12
CA VAL A 2 10.67 -19.66 6.87
C VAL A 2 9.90 -18.91 5.77
N GLU A 3 10.08 -17.58 5.68
CA GLU A 3 9.34 -16.71 4.75
C GLU A 3 9.68 -16.96 3.27
N THR A 4 10.96 -17.22 2.95
CA THR A 4 11.41 -17.53 1.58
C THR A 4 10.90 -18.86 1.06
N GLY A 5 10.74 -19.86 1.94
CA GLY A 5 10.25 -21.20 1.55
C GLY A 5 8.77 -21.20 1.15
N HIS A 6 7.92 -20.42 1.84
CA HIS A 6 6.50 -20.31 1.48
C HIS A 6 6.30 -19.53 0.17
N THR A 7 7.17 -18.56 -0.12
CA THR A 7 7.14 -17.81 -1.39
C THR A 7 7.61 -18.70 -2.55
N GLU A 8 8.68 -19.47 -2.39
CA GLU A 8 9.16 -20.40 -3.43
C GLU A 8 8.13 -21.49 -3.74
N GLU A 9 7.53 -22.11 -2.71
CA GLU A 9 6.46 -23.10 -2.88
C GLU A 9 5.22 -22.51 -3.59
N GLY A 10 4.83 -21.28 -3.23
CA GLY A 10 3.72 -20.58 -3.88
C GLY A 10 4.00 -20.27 -5.36
N LEU A 11 5.23 -19.87 -5.69
CA LEU A 11 5.65 -19.62 -7.08
C LEU A 11 5.70 -20.91 -7.90
N GLU A 12 6.19 -22.01 -7.34
CA GLU A 12 6.16 -23.32 -8.01
C GLU A 12 4.73 -23.80 -8.27
N GLN A 13 3.83 -23.61 -7.31
CA GLN A 13 2.41 -23.95 -7.49
C GLN A 13 1.78 -23.11 -8.60
N ALA A 14 2.09 -21.81 -8.65
CA ALA A 14 1.62 -20.92 -9.71
C ALA A 14 2.13 -21.35 -11.10
N ASP A 15 3.41 -21.71 -11.22
CA ASP A 15 3.98 -22.19 -12.49
C ASP A 15 3.33 -23.51 -12.96
N ARG A 16 3.05 -24.44 -12.04
CA ARG A 16 2.33 -25.70 -12.36
C ARG A 16 0.89 -25.43 -12.79
N ALA A 17 0.18 -24.56 -12.08
CA ALA A 17 -1.18 -24.18 -12.43
C ALA A 17 -1.24 -23.48 -13.80
N LEU A 18 -0.29 -22.59 -14.07
CA LEU A 18 -0.16 -21.89 -15.35
C LEU A 18 0.09 -22.88 -16.51
N ALA A 19 0.96 -23.87 -16.30
CA ALA A 19 1.24 -24.90 -17.30
C ALA A 19 -0.02 -25.71 -17.63
N LEU A 20 -0.77 -26.14 -16.61
CA LEU A 20 -2.02 -26.87 -16.79
C LEU A 20 -3.09 -26.03 -17.50
N ALA A 21 -3.28 -24.77 -17.09
CA ALA A 21 -4.25 -23.86 -17.69
C ALA A 21 -3.95 -23.62 -19.18
N ARG A 22 -2.66 -23.52 -19.55
CA ARG A 22 -2.22 -23.44 -20.95
C ARG A 22 -2.48 -24.73 -21.73
N GLU A 23 -2.25 -25.89 -21.12
CA GLU A 23 -2.48 -27.19 -21.75
C GLU A 23 -3.96 -27.39 -22.13
N ILE A 24 -4.87 -27.00 -21.24
CA ILE A 24 -6.32 -27.11 -21.48
C ILE A 24 -6.88 -25.96 -22.33
N GLY A 25 -6.08 -24.93 -22.64
CA GLY A 25 -6.48 -23.79 -23.46
C GLY A 25 -7.39 -22.78 -22.76
N ASP A 26 -7.38 -22.72 -21.43
CA ASP A 26 -8.20 -21.78 -20.65
C ASP A 26 -7.50 -20.42 -20.53
N ALA A 27 -7.74 -19.55 -21.52
CA ALA A 27 -7.16 -18.22 -21.59
C ALA A 27 -7.55 -17.31 -20.42
N TRP A 28 -8.74 -17.47 -19.83
CA TRP A 28 -9.18 -16.65 -18.70
C TRP A 28 -8.39 -17.01 -17.45
N THR A 29 -8.31 -18.30 -17.14
CA THR A 29 -7.53 -18.81 -16.00
C THR A 29 -6.03 -18.53 -16.18
N VAL A 30 -5.50 -18.63 -17.41
CA VAL A 30 -4.12 -18.24 -17.70
C VAL A 30 -3.87 -16.78 -17.34
N ALA A 31 -4.77 -15.86 -17.75
CA ALA A 31 -4.60 -14.44 -17.45
C ALA A 31 -4.62 -14.14 -15.94
N GLU A 32 -5.50 -14.81 -15.18
CA GLU A 32 -5.59 -14.70 -13.73
C GLU A 32 -4.31 -15.19 -13.04
N ILE A 33 -3.87 -16.41 -13.35
CA ILE A 33 -2.66 -17.00 -12.75
C ILE A 33 -1.43 -16.14 -13.05
N LEU A 34 -1.31 -15.62 -14.28
CA LEU A 34 -0.21 -14.72 -14.65
C LEU A 34 -0.17 -13.46 -13.76
N ASN A 35 -1.33 -12.86 -13.46
CA ASN A 35 -1.44 -11.67 -12.63
C ASN A 35 -1.03 -11.97 -11.18
N ASP A 36 -1.53 -13.06 -10.60
CA ASP A 36 -1.25 -13.46 -9.22
C ASP A 36 0.22 -13.89 -9.04
N ALA A 37 0.73 -14.69 -9.97
CA ALA A 37 2.13 -15.11 -9.98
C ALA A 37 3.08 -13.90 -10.07
N ALA A 38 2.68 -12.85 -10.79
CA ALA A 38 3.48 -11.65 -10.89
C ALA A 38 3.63 -10.91 -9.57
N LEU A 39 2.54 -10.79 -8.79
CA LEU A 39 2.58 -10.15 -7.47
C LEU A 39 3.46 -10.93 -6.50
N GLY A 40 3.51 -12.27 -6.60
CA GLY A 40 4.46 -13.08 -5.82
C GLY A 40 5.94 -12.88 -6.19
N ASN A 41 6.22 -12.34 -7.38
CA ASN A 41 7.57 -12.09 -7.87
C ASN A 41 8.05 -10.64 -7.64
N ASP A 42 7.20 -9.73 -7.19
CA ASP A 42 7.48 -8.29 -7.18
C ASP A 42 8.74 -7.92 -6.36
N ARG A 43 9.03 -8.66 -5.27
CA ARG A 43 10.23 -8.49 -4.43
C ARG A 43 11.45 -9.26 -4.89
N THR A 44 11.24 -10.48 -5.36
CA THR A 44 12.32 -11.45 -5.60
C THR A 44 12.83 -11.38 -7.04
N ASN A 45 11.92 -11.16 -7.99
CA ASN A 45 12.21 -11.08 -9.41
C ASN A 45 11.23 -10.14 -10.12
N PRO A 46 11.33 -8.82 -9.91
CA PRO A 46 10.42 -7.85 -10.50
C PRO A 46 10.43 -7.92 -12.03
N LYS A 47 11.55 -8.29 -12.66
CA LYS A 47 11.63 -8.50 -14.12
C LYS A 47 10.68 -9.61 -14.57
N ARG A 48 10.65 -10.74 -13.87
CA ARG A 48 9.70 -11.84 -14.15
C ARG A 48 8.27 -11.39 -13.90
N GLY A 49 8.01 -10.69 -12.79
CA GLY A 49 6.69 -10.14 -12.48
C GLY A 49 6.15 -9.22 -13.59
N LEU A 50 6.97 -8.29 -14.07
CA LEU A 50 6.61 -7.40 -15.18
C LEU A 50 6.28 -8.17 -16.47
N GLN A 51 7.06 -9.21 -16.81
CA GLN A 51 6.78 -10.05 -17.98
C GLN A 51 5.43 -10.78 -17.86
N LEU A 52 5.15 -11.33 -16.69
CA LEU A 52 3.88 -12.01 -16.40
C LEU A 52 2.68 -11.06 -16.49
N LEU A 53 2.81 -9.84 -15.94
CA LEU A 53 1.78 -8.80 -16.03
C LEU A 53 1.54 -8.33 -17.46
N GLN A 54 2.60 -8.17 -18.26
CA GLN A 54 2.47 -7.81 -19.68
C GLN A 54 1.73 -8.90 -20.47
N GLU A 55 2.02 -10.17 -20.20
CA GLU A 55 1.31 -11.29 -20.82
C GLU A 55 -0.17 -11.34 -20.38
N SER A 56 -0.44 -11.19 -19.09
CA SER A 56 -1.81 -11.13 -18.54
C SER A 56 -2.62 -9.99 -19.16
N LEU A 57 -2.04 -8.79 -19.23
CA LEU A 57 -2.68 -7.62 -19.83
C LEU A 57 -3.01 -7.84 -21.31
N ALA A 58 -2.07 -8.40 -22.08
CA ALA A 58 -2.29 -8.69 -23.50
C ALA A 58 -3.43 -9.70 -23.69
N LEU A 59 -3.50 -10.72 -22.83
CA LEU A 59 -4.55 -11.73 -22.87
C LEU A 59 -5.91 -11.17 -22.46
N ARG A 60 -6.00 -10.41 -21.36
CA ARG A 60 -7.25 -9.76 -20.91
C ARG A 60 -7.78 -8.79 -21.96
N ARG A 61 -6.89 -8.04 -22.65
CA ARG A 61 -7.28 -7.18 -23.78
C ARG A 61 -7.85 -7.98 -24.96
N SER A 62 -7.24 -9.12 -25.31
CA SER A 62 -7.75 -9.94 -26.43
C SER A 62 -9.07 -10.65 -26.11
N LEU A 63 -9.32 -10.93 -24.82
CA LEU A 63 -10.57 -11.50 -24.31
C LEU A 63 -11.69 -10.46 -24.14
N GLY A 64 -11.39 -9.16 -24.20
CA GLY A 64 -12.37 -8.10 -23.92
C GLY A 64 -12.72 -7.95 -22.43
N ASP A 65 -11.84 -8.39 -21.55
CA ASP A 65 -12.02 -8.37 -20.10
C ASP A 65 -11.70 -6.98 -19.51
N HIS A 66 -12.57 -6.01 -19.76
CA HIS A 66 -12.33 -4.62 -19.37
C HIS A 66 -12.11 -4.44 -17.86
N VAL A 67 -12.80 -5.22 -17.02
CA VAL A 67 -12.64 -5.12 -15.55
C VAL A 67 -11.24 -5.52 -15.14
N ASN A 68 -10.76 -6.68 -15.59
CA ASN A 68 -9.44 -7.15 -15.18
C ASN A 68 -8.28 -6.51 -15.95
N VAL A 69 -8.54 -5.83 -17.08
CA VAL A 69 -7.54 -4.95 -17.70
C VAL A 69 -7.11 -3.84 -16.73
N ALA A 70 -8.06 -3.24 -15.99
CA ALA A 70 -7.73 -2.22 -14.99
C ALA A 70 -6.82 -2.77 -13.88
N ASP A 71 -7.08 -3.99 -13.41
CA ASP A 71 -6.25 -4.69 -12.42
C ASP A 71 -4.82 -4.96 -12.94
N SER A 72 -4.68 -5.47 -14.17
CA SER A 72 -3.35 -5.70 -14.75
C SER A 72 -2.56 -4.40 -14.93
N LEU A 73 -3.22 -3.33 -15.38
CA LEU A 73 -2.62 -2.00 -15.51
C LEU A 73 -2.19 -1.45 -14.14
N ASN A 74 -3.04 -1.62 -13.11
CA ASN A 74 -2.73 -1.26 -11.74
C ASN A 74 -1.47 -1.97 -11.24
N ASN A 75 -1.41 -3.29 -11.40
CA ASN A 75 -0.30 -4.10 -10.89
C ASN A 75 0.99 -3.82 -11.65
N LEU A 76 0.92 -3.62 -12.98
CA LEU A 76 2.08 -3.23 -13.78
C LEU A 76 2.60 -1.85 -13.35
N GLY A 77 1.71 -0.87 -13.19
CA GLY A 77 2.05 0.46 -12.72
C GLY A 77 2.66 0.44 -11.31
N TYR A 78 2.09 -0.36 -10.40
CA TYR A 78 2.61 -0.55 -9.05
C TYR A 78 4.04 -1.12 -9.05
N VAL A 79 4.29 -2.20 -9.78
CA VAL A 79 5.65 -2.80 -9.83
C VAL A 79 6.65 -1.81 -10.44
N GLN A 80 6.28 -1.12 -11.52
CA GLN A 80 7.12 -0.07 -12.12
C GLN A 80 7.45 1.04 -11.11
N ALA A 81 6.47 1.50 -10.33
CA ALA A 81 6.70 2.51 -9.28
C ALA A 81 7.65 2.01 -8.19
N VAL A 82 7.51 0.75 -7.75
CA VAL A 82 8.37 0.15 -6.72
C VAL A 82 9.83 0.06 -7.19
N ILE A 83 10.07 -0.23 -8.47
CA ILE A 83 11.43 -0.29 -9.02
C ILE A 83 12.01 1.06 -9.47
N GLY A 84 11.24 2.14 -9.34
CA GLY A 84 11.69 3.50 -9.64
C GLY A 84 11.35 4.03 -11.03
N GLU A 85 10.63 3.27 -11.85
CA GLU A 85 10.25 3.62 -13.23
C GLU A 85 8.93 4.43 -13.25
N TYR A 86 8.95 5.60 -12.61
CA TYR A 86 7.76 6.43 -12.39
C TYR A 86 7.09 6.91 -13.68
N ASP A 87 7.90 7.26 -14.70
CA ASP A 87 7.43 7.75 -15.99
C ASP A 87 6.71 6.67 -16.81
N VAL A 88 6.96 5.40 -16.49
CA VAL A 88 6.23 4.26 -17.03
C VAL A 88 5.02 3.93 -16.15
N ALA A 89 5.16 4.02 -14.83
CA ALA A 89 4.12 3.70 -13.87
C ALA A 89 2.87 4.58 -14.01
N GLU A 90 3.05 5.90 -14.04
CA GLU A 90 1.94 6.86 -14.03
C GLU A 90 0.95 6.68 -15.20
N PRO A 91 1.37 6.61 -16.48
CA PRO A 91 0.42 6.43 -17.57
C PRO A 91 -0.33 5.08 -17.50
N LEU A 92 0.30 4.02 -16.99
CA LEU A 92 -0.37 2.73 -16.78
C LEU A 92 -1.48 2.84 -15.72
N LEU A 93 -1.16 3.49 -14.60
CA LEU A 93 -2.13 3.71 -13.52
C LEU A 93 -3.27 4.63 -13.98
N GLU A 94 -3.00 5.69 -14.73
CA GLU A 94 -4.04 6.58 -15.27
C GLU A 94 -4.97 5.86 -16.26
N GLU A 95 -4.44 4.99 -17.13
CA GLU A 95 -5.26 4.14 -18.01
C GLU A 95 -6.16 3.21 -17.17
N GLY A 96 -5.59 2.53 -16.17
CA GLY A 96 -6.36 1.66 -15.27
C GLY A 96 -7.45 2.42 -14.51
N LEU A 97 -7.14 3.64 -14.03
CA LEU A 97 -8.08 4.50 -13.32
C LEU A 97 -9.24 4.92 -14.21
N GLN A 98 -8.95 5.25 -15.48
CA GLN A 98 -9.99 5.58 -16.46
C GLN A 98 -10.96 4.42 -16.64
N ILE A 99 -10.45 3.20 -16.80
CA ILE A 99 -11.28 2.00 -16.96
C ILE A 99 -12.10 1.72 -15.70
N ALA A 100 -11.47 1.77 -14.51
CA ALA A 100 -12.17 1.56 -13.25
C ALA A 100 -13.30 2.59 -13.02
N ARG A 101 -13.10 3.85 -13.45
CA ARG A 101 -14.15 4.88 -13.45
C ARG A 101 -15.28 4.58 -14.43
N GLN A 102 -14.98 4.05 -15.61
CA GLN A 102 -15.99 3.67 -16.60
C GLN A 102 -16.84 2.48 -16.14
N THR A 103 -16.25 1.52 -15.42
CA THR A 103 -16.97 0.35 -14.88
C THR A 103 -17.64 0.61 -13.54
N GLY A 104 -17.30 1.72 -12.87
CA GLY A 104 -17.82 2.05 -11.54
C GLY A 104 -17.19 1.24 -10.41
N ASP A 105 -16.02 0.62 -10.65
CA ASP A 105 -15.32 -0.19 -9.65
C ASP A 105 -14.62 0.71 -8.62
N LEU A 106 -15.36 1.06 -7.58
CA LEU A 106 -14.88 1.95 -6.52
C LEU A 106 -13.67 1.39 -5.77
N ARG A 107 -13.52 0.07 -5.69
CA ARG A 107 -12.40 -0.56 -4.99
C ARG A 107 -11.11 -0.40 -5.80
N HIS A 108 -11.14 -0.67 -7.11
CA HIS A 108 -10.01 -0.42 -7.99
C HIS A 108 -9.69 1.07 -8.12
N ILE A 109 -10.70 1.94 -8.13
CA ILE A 109 -10.47 3.40 -8.08
C ILE A 109 -9.64 3.78 -6.84
N ALA A 110 -10.03 3.32 -5.65
CA ALA A 110 -9.28 3.62 -4.43
C ALA A 110 -7.84 3.08 -4.48
N LEU A 111 -7.66 1.84 -4.94
CA LEU A 111 -6.36 1.19 -5.03
C LEU A 111 -5.41 1.94 -6.00
N ILE A 112 -5.88 2.24 -7.20
CA ILE A 112 -5.09 2.91 -8.24
C ILE A 112 -4.72 4.33 -7.83
N ILE A 113 -5.64 5.07 -7.21
CA ILE A 113 -5.35 6.40 -6.68
C ILE A 113 -4.28 6.34 -5.58
N GLY A 114 -4.32 5.32 -4.72
CA GLY A 114 -3.28 5.07 -3.72
C GLY A 114 -1.92 4.82 -4.38
N ASN A 115 -1.88 4.02 -5.44
CA ASN A 115 -0.67 3.75 -6.21
C ASN A 115 -0.13 4.97 -6.97
N LEU A 116 -0.99 5.84 -7.49
CA LEU A 116 -0.57 7.16 -7.99
C LEU A 116 0.02 8.03 -6.87
N GLY A 117 -0.50 7.90 -5.65
CA GLY A 117 0.08 8.48 -4.43
C GLY A 117 1.50 8.00 -4.18
N ASN A 118 1.75 6.69 -4.32
CA ASN A 118 3.11 6.11 -4.23
C ASN A 118 4.05 6.72 -5.28
N VAL A 119 3.61 6.85 -6.53
CA VAL A 119 4.41 7.46 -7.60
C VAL A 119 4.82 8.89 -7.21
N SER A 120 3.88 9.74 -6.79
CA SER A 120 4.20 11.11 -6.34
C SER A 120 5.10 11.12 -5.12
N LEU A 121 4.83 10.28 -4.12
CA LEU A 121 5.65 10.20 -2.90
C LEU A 121 7.09 9.84 -3.26
N PHE A 122 7.29 8.86 -4.13
CA PHE A 122 8.61 8.40 -4.51
C PHE A 122 9.34 9.38 -5.46
N ARG A 123 8.62 10.23 -6.20
CA ARG A 123 9.20 11.40 -6.89
C ARG A 123 9.55 12.57 -5.97
N GLY A 124 9.08 12.58 -4.73
CA GLY A 124 9.25 13.69 -3.79
C GLY A 124 8.18 14.77 -3.88
N GLU A 125 7.05 14.46 -4.52
CA GLU A 125 5.91 15.35 -4.70
C GLU A 125 4.92 15.22 -3.52
N GLY A 126 5.37 15.58 -2.31
CA GLY A 126 4.65 15.30 -1.05
C GLY A 126 3.18 15.77 -1.02
N GLU A 127 2.90 16.99 -1.46
CA GLU A 127 1.53 17.54 -1.46
C GLU A 127 0.60 16.82 -2.46
N VAL A 128 1.13 16.46 -3.64
CA VAL A 128 0.37 15.70 -4.65
C VAL A 128 0.07 14.30 -4.12
N ALA A 129 1.07 13.66 -3.52
CA ALA A 129 0.91 12.34 -2.89
C ALA A 129 -0.15 12.38 -1.77
N LYS A 130 -0.12 13.41 -0.92
CA LYS A 130 -1.08 13.61 0.18
C LYS A 130 -2.51 13.70 -0.35
N GLY A 131 -2.73 14.50 -1.40
CA GLY A 131 -4.03 14.62 -2.05
C GLY A 131 -4.54 13.27 -2.57
N ARG A 132 -3.68 12.54 -3.30
CA ARG A 132 -3.99 11.21 -3.84
C ARG A 132 -4.30 10.21 -2.73
N TYR A 133 -3.46 10.09 -1.71
CA TYR A 133 -3.74 9.19 -0.58
C TYR A 133 -5.06 9.53 0.11
N GLN A 134 -5.32 10.80 0.42
CA GLN A 134 -6.57 11.17 1.08
C GLN A 134 -7.81 10.91 0.21
N GLU A 135 -7.71 11.04 -1.11
CA GLU A 135 -8.79 10.63 -2.02
C GLU A 135 -9.03 9.12 -1.95
N SER A 136 -7.97 8.32 -2.05
CA SER A 136 -8.04 6.85 -1.89
C SER A 136 -8.69 6.46 -0.56
N LEU A 137 -8.25 7.05 0.54
CA LEU A 137 -8.80 6.83 1.89
C LEU A 137 -10.30 7.16 1.97
N ARG A 138 -10.75 8.27 1.40
CA ARG A 138 -12.18 8.65 1.39
C ARG A 138 -13.02 7.67 0.57
N VAL A 139 -12.51 7.20 -0.57
CA VAL A 139 -13.20 6.20 -1.40
C VAL A 139 -13.29 4.87 -0.64
N SER A 140 -12.20 4.40 -0.04
CA SER A 140 -12.19 3.18 0.78
C SER A 140 -13.16 3.25 1.96
N ARG A 141 -13.21 4.39 2.66
CA ARG A 141 -14.17 4.62 3.76
C ARG A 141 -15.61 4.49 3.28
N ARG A 142 -15.93 5.09 2.12
CA ARG A 142 -17.29 5.06 1.54
C ARG A 142 -17.76 3.63 1.24
N ILE A 143 -16.85 2.73 0.86
CA ILE A 143 -17.17 1.33 0.53
C ILE A 143 -16.91 0.36 1.68
N GLY A 144 -16.41 0.84 2.83
CA GLY A 144 -16.09 0.01 3.99
C GLY A 144 -14.88 -0.92 3.80
N ASP A 145 -13.99 -0.64 2.84
CA ASP A 145 -12.76 -1.43 2.65
C ASP A 145 -11.72 -1.02 3.70
N THR A 146 -11.21 -2.00 4.45
CA THR A 146 -10.23 -1.79 5.52
C THR A 146 -8.82 -2.25 5.15
N ARG A 147 -8.63 -2.90 4.00
CA ARG A 147 -7.34 -3.43 3.54
C ARG A 147 -6.65 -2.51 2.54
N VAL A 148 -7.34 -2.11 1.48
CA VAL A 148 -6.84 -1.17 0.45
C VAL A 148 -6.26 0.12 1.07
N PRO A 149 -6.90 0.77 2.05
CA PRO A 149 -6.39 2.02 2.58
C PRO A 149 -5.09 1.91 3.40
N LEU A 150 -4.66 0.71 3.83
CA LEU A 150 -3.49 0.58 4.72
C LEU A 150 -2.20 1.15 4.12
N GLU A 151 -1.96 0.89 2.84
CA GLU A 151 -0.77 1.42 2.15
C GLU A 151 -0.86 2.95 2.02
N ALA A 152 -2.04 3.50 1.71
CA ALA A 152 -2.25 4.95 1.66
C ALA A 152 -2.08 5.61 3.04
N LEU A 153 -2.52 4.96 4.13
CA LEU A 153 -2.29 5.42 5.50
C LEU A 153 -0.79 5.48 5.82
N ARG A 154 -0.04 4.45 5.42
CA ARG A 154 1.42 4.43 5.58
C ARG A 154 2.10 5.47 4.69
N GLY A 155 1.57 5.72 3.49
CA GLY A 155 1.96 6.81 2.61
C GLY A 155 1.84 8.18 3.28
N VAL A 156 0.72 8.45 3.99
CA VAL A 156 0.55 9.67 4.79
C VAL A 156 1.58 9.75 5.92
N ALA A 157 1.89 8.63 6.58
CA ALA A 157 2.95 8.59 7.61
C ALA A 157 4.34 8.91 7.01
N ALA A 158 4.62 8.44 5.79
CA ALA A 158 5.87 8.71 5.09
C ALA A 158 6.01 10.19 4.67
N ILE A 159 4.90 10.84 4.33
CA ILE A 159 4.87 12.30 4.09
C ILE A 159 5.19 13.03 5.40
N ALA A 160 4.53 12.67 6.51
CA ALA A 160 4.84 13.25 7.82
C ALA A 160 6.33 13.08 8.21
N ALA A 161 6.92 11.93 7.89
CA ALA A 161 8.35 11.69 8.10
C ALA A 161 9.22 12.65 7.28
N SER A 162 8.84 12.92 6.02
CA SER A 162 9.54 13.86 5.12
C SER A 162 9.41 15.31 5.60
N ASP A 163 8.26 15.66 6.18
CA ASP A 163 7.98 16.99 6.73
C ASP A 163 8.62 17.22 8.12
N GLY A 164 9.21 16.18 8.71
CA GLY A 164 9.81 16.22 10.04
C GLY A 164 8.81 16.11 11.20
N ASP A 165 7.54 15.78 10.92
CA ASP A 165 6.56 15.43 11.95
C ASP A 165 6.79 13.98 12.42
N ILE A 166 7.77 13.85 13.31
CA ILE A 166 8.20 12.57 13.89
C ILE A 166 7.06 11.89 14.65
N ASP A 167 6.18 12.64 15.31
CA ASP A 167 5.09 12.09 16.11
C ASP A 167 4.08 11.37 15.22
N THR A 168 3.57 12.07 14.20
CA THR A 168 2.64 11.50 13.22
C THR A 168 3.30 10.35 12.46
N ALA A 169 4.55 10.51 12.02
CA ALA A 169 5.27 9.46 11.31
C ALA A 169 5.35 8.15 12.12
N ALA A 170 5.85 8.21 13.35
CA ALA A 170 6.09 7.03 14.17
C ALA A 170 4.81 6.34 14.65
N ALA A 171 3.79 7.13 15.01
CA ALA A 171 2.52 6.59 15.50
C ALA A 171 1.65 6.07 14.36
N LEU A 172 1.50 6.80 13.25
CA LEU A 172 0.67 6.36 12.13
C LEU A 172 1.28 5.13 11.44
N SER A 173 2.62 5.07 11.27
CA SER A 173 3.27 3.87 10.72
C SER A 173 3.07 2.64 11.62
N ALA A 174 3.12 2.81 12.94
CA ALA A 174 2.92 1.73 13.91
C ALA A 174 1.46 1.27 13.99
N ALA A 175 0.50 2.18 13.83
CA ALA A 175 -0.91 1.83 13.73
C ALA A 175 -1.17 0.92 12.51
N VAL A 176 -0.58 1.27 11.35
CA VAL A 176 -0.69 0.43 10.14
C VAL A 176 -0.05 -0.94 10.35
N ASP A 177 1.13 -1.03 10.99
CA ASP A 177 1.75 -2.32 11.30
C ASP A 177 0.86 -3.20 12.20
N ALA A 178 0.24 -2.61 13.22
CA ALA A 178 -0.69 -3.33 14.10
C ALA A 178 -1.93 -3.82 13.34
N LEU A 179 -2.48 -2.99 12.45
CA LEU A 179 -3.62 -3.37 11.61
C LEU A 179 -3.25 -4.51 10.64
N LEU A 180 -2.10 -4.45 9.97
CA LEU A 180 -1.60 -5.52 9.11
C LEU A 180 -1.50 -6.85 9.86
N ILE A 181 -0.89 -6.85 11.06
CA ILE A 181 -0.78 -8.03 11.91
C ILE A 181 -2.17 -8.58 12.25
N SER A 182 -3.11 -7.72 12.66
CA SER A 182 -4.46 -8.16 13.03
C SER A 182 -5.24 -8.76 11.84
N PHE A 183 -4.91 -8.37 10.61
CA PHE A 183 -5.49 -8.92 9.39
C PHE A 183 -4.69 -10.09 8.79
N GLY A 184 -3.65 -10.58 9.48
CA GLY A 184 -2.76 -11.63 8.99
C GLY A 184 -1.98 -11.25 7.73
N GLY A 185 -1.79 -9.95 7.49
CA GLY A 185 -1.05 -9.42 6.35
C GLY A 185 0.42 -9.16 6.65
N THR A 186 1.20 -9.03 5.59
CA THR A 186 2.56 -8.48 5.64
C THR A 186 2.58 -7.16 4.89
N ARG A 187 3.62 -6.35 5.12
CA ARG A 187 3.84 -5.12 4.37
C ARG A 187 3.90 -5.42 2.88
N SER A 188 3.39 -4.52 2.04
CA SER A 188 3.58 -4.50 0.59
C SER A 188 5.02 -4.10 0.22
N SER A 189 5.34 -4.21 -1.07
CA SER A 189 6.68 -3.81 -1.57
C SER A 189 6.85 -2.30 -1.54
N ALA A 190 5.80 -1.53 -1.81
CA ALA A 190 5.81 -0.08 -1.60
C ALA A 190 6.01 0.28 -0.12
N GLU A 191 5.34 -0.41 0.81
CA GLU A 191 5.53 -0.19 2.26
C GLU A 191 6.97 -0.52 2.72
N VAL A 192 7.62 -1.52 2.13
CA VAL A 192 9.05 -1.81 2.36
C VAL A 192 9.95 -0.71 1.81
N VAL A 193 9.63 -0.14 0.64
CA VAL A 193 10.34 1.04 0.11
C VAL A 193 10.16 2.23 1.05
N MET A 194 8.94 2.46 1.56
CA MET A 194 8.68 3.55 2.51
C MET A 194 9.47 3.38 3.81
N GLU A 195 9.52 2.15 4.35
CA GLU A 195 10.32 1.82 5.54
C GLU A 195 11.78 2.23 5.37
N LYS A 196 12.41 1.80 4.28
CA LYS A 196 13.83 2.09 4.02
C LYS A 196 14.10 3.57 3.74
N ARG A 197 13.20 4.22 3.01
CA ARG A 197 13.42 5.59 2.51
C ARG A 197 13.08 6.66 3.54
N PHE A 198 12.04 6.46 4.34
CA PHE A 198 11.49 7.49 5.22
C PHE A 198 11.61 7.13 6.70
N PHE A 199 11.25 5.91 7.10
CA PHE A 199 11.14 5.56 8.52
C PHE A 199 12.47 5.14 9.15
N GLU A 200 13.27 4.29 8.51
CA GLU A 200 14.57 3.86 9.05
C GLU A 200 15.57 5.01 9.27
N PRO A 201 15.74 5.97 8.33
CA PRO A 201 16.63 7.11 8.57
C PRO A 201 16.12 7.99 9.71
N LEU A 202 14.81 8.24 9.76
CA LEU A 202 14.19 9.04 10.80
C LEU A 202 14.36 8.39 12.17
N ARG A 203 14.05 7.09 12.29
CA ARG A 203 14.24 6.27 13.49
C ARG A 203 15.68 6.33 13.99
N ARG A 204 16.67 6.17 13.11
CA ARG A 204 18.09 6.30 13.45
C ARG A 204 18.45 7.69 13.96
N SER A 205 17.89 8.74 13.37
CA SER A 205 18.17 10.13 13.77
C SER A 205 17.59 10.50 15.13
N VAL A 206 16.39 10.01 15.47
CA VAL A 206 15.69 10.36 16.72
C VAL A 206 16.01 9.41 17.88
N GLY A 207 16.57 8.24 17.57
CA GLY A 207 16.92 7.19 18.51
C GLY A 207 15.77 6.22 18.80
N GLU A 208 16.11 4.95 18.97
CA GLU A 208 15.16 3.83 19.11
C GLU A 208 14.19 4.01 20.28
N ALA A 209 14.69 4.51 21.43
CA ALA A 209 13.86 4.71 22.62
C ALA A 209 12.74 5.73 22.38
N LYS A 210 13.08 6.86 21.73
CA LYS A 210 12.10 7.90 21.40
C LYS A 210 11.14 7.42 20.32
N TRP A 211 11.64 6.74 19.29
CA TRP A 211 10.80 6.15 18.25
C TRP A 211 9.75 5.18 18.85
N ASN A 212 10.19 4.24 19.70
CA ASN A 212 9.30 3.27 20.33
C ASN A 212 8.26 3.93 21.24
N GLN A 213 8.64 4.98 21.98
CA GLN A 213 7.70 5.76 22.78
C GLN A 213 6.59 6.35 21.90
N LEU A 214 6.94 6.98 20.78
CA LEU A 214 5.98 7.60 19.88
C LEU A 214 5.11 6.55 19.17
N SER A 215 5.72 5.47 18.69
CA SER A 215 5.02 4.35 18.04
C SER A 215 3.99 3.68 18.95
N SER A 216 4.24 3.60 20.27
CA SER A 216 3.27 3.03 21.23
C SER A 216 1.92 3.76 21.25
N ARG A 217 1.88 5.04 20.84
CA ARG A 217 0.63 5.81 20.73
C ARG A 217 -0.23 5.37 19.55
N GLY A 218 0.39 4.78 18.52
CA GLY A 218 -0.28 4.28 17.32
C GLY A 218 -0.78 2.84 17.45
N THR A 219 -0.08 1.98 18.18
CA THR A 219 -0.37 0.53 18.24
C THR A 219 -1.74 0.17 18.80
N GLY A 220 -2.40 1.08 19.53
CA GLY A 220 -3.74 0.90 20.09
C GLY A 220 -4.87 1.54 19.28
N LEU A 221 -4.56 2.21 18.17
CA LEU A 221 -5.58 2.88 17.36
C LEU A 221 -6.41 1.87 16.59
N THR A 222 -7.73 2.09 16.56
CA THR A 222 -8.61 1.35 15.65
C THR A 222 -8.37 1.80 14.21
N PHE A 223 -8.85 1.01 13.25
CA PHE A 223 -8.83 1.38 11.83
C PHE A 223 -9.46 2.77 11.60
N GLU A 224 -10.63 3.03 12.20
CA GLU A 224 -11.34 4.30 12.01
C GLU A 224 -10.60 5.49 12.62
N GLN A 225 -9.98 5.32 13.79
CA GLN A 225 -9.15 6.36 14.39
C GLN A 225 -7.91 6.66 13.54
N THR A 226 -7.28 5.62 13.01
CA THR A 226 -6.12 5.74 12.11
C THR A 226 -6.49 6.48 10.82
N LEU A 227 -7.65 6.14 10.26
CA LEU A 227 -8.21 6.76 9.06
C LEU A 227 -8.58 8.24 9.27
N ALA A 228 -9.32 8.55 10.34
CA ALA A 228 -9.69 9.93 10.68
C ALA A 228 -8.45 10.82 10.91
N TRP A 229 -7.39 10.26 11.52
CA TRP A 229 -6.13 10.98 11.68
C TRP A 229 -5.46 11.27 10.34
N ALA A 230 -5.32 10.29 9.46
CA ALA A 230 -4.70 10.49 8.15
C ALA A 230 -5.49 11.46 7.24
N LEU A 231 -6.80 11.54 7.42
CA LEU A 231 -7.68 12.50 6.75
C LEU A 231 -7.63 13.92 7.36
N GLY A 232 -6.97 14.09 8.51
CA GLY A 232 -6.89 15.37 9.23
C GLY A 232 -8.17 15.75 9.98
N GLU A 233 -9.06 14.79 10.21
CA GLU A 233 -10.36 15.02 10.87
C GLU A 233 -10.22 15.04 12.40
N GLU A 234 -9.43 14.11 12.95
CA GLU A 234 -9.14 14.02 14.38
C GLU A 234 -7.71 13.56 14.61
N SER A 235 -6.88 14.36 15.28
CA SER A 235 -5.65 13.83 15.86
C SER A 235 -6.02 13.03 17.12
N PRO A 236 -5.51 11.81 17.33
CA PRO A 236 -5.70 11.09 18.58
C PRO A 236 -5.08 11.96 19.69
N ARG A 237 -5.96 12.66 20.42
CA ARG A 237 -5.58 13.62 21.45
C ARG A 237 -4.51 12.99 22.33
N ARG A 238 -3.43 13.74 22.61
CA ARG A 238 -2.48 13.41 23.69
C ARG A 238 -3.32 12.99 24.89
N THR A 239 -3.15 11.74 25.35
CA THR A 239 -3.81 11.28 26.56
C THR A 239 -3.49 12.26 27.69
N VAL A 240 -4.48 12.50 28.55
CA VAL A 240 -4.55 13.50 29.64
C VAL A 240 -3.43 13.36 30.70
N THR A 241 -2.43 12.50 30.49
CA THR A 241 -1.35 12.19 31.43
C THR A 241 -0.23 13.24 31.51
N ASP A 242 -0.28 14.31 30.72
CA ASP A 242 0.72 15.41 30.74
C ASP A 242 0.24 16.71 31.42
N GLN A 243 -0.92 16.70 32.11
CA GLN A 243 -1.25 17.81 33.02
C GLN A 243 -0.46 17.65 34.32
N PRO A 244 0.29 18.67 34.79
CA PRO A 244 0.87 18.63 36.13
C PRO A 244 -0.27 18.44 37.14
N ALA A 245 -0.09 17.50 38.06
CA ALA A 245 -1.07 17.20 39.10
C ALA A 245 -1.54 18.51 39.77
N PRO A 246 -2.86 18.69 40.01
CA PRO A 246 -3.33 19.87 40.70
C PRO A 246 -2.66 19.92 42.08
N LEU A 247 -2.07 21.07 42.40
CA LEU A 247 -1.44 21.31 43.69
C LEU A 247 -2.44 20.99 44.81
N PRO A 248 -2.01 20.30 45.89
CA PRO A 248 -2.91 19.96 46.98
C PRO A 248 -3.50 21.24 47.58
N SER A 249 -4.82 21.28 47.69
CA SER A 249 -5.54 22.35 48.37
C SER A 249 -5.10 22.40 49.82
N SER A 250 -4.44 23.48 50.22
CA SER A 250 -4.15 23.78 51.62
C SER A 250 -5.45 24.15 52.34
N ALA A 251 -5.95 23.24 53.18
CA ALA A 251 -6.94 23.51 54.21
C ALA A 251 -6.52 22.76 55.48
#